data_AF-A0A3D3YWH6-F1
#
_entry.id   AF-A0A3D3YWH6-F1
#
_cell.length_a   1.000
_cell.length_b   1.000
_cell.length_c   1.000
_cell.angle_alpha   90.00
_cell.angle_beta   90.00
_cell.angle_gamma   90.00
#
_symmetry.space_group_name_H-M   'P 1'
#
loop_
_entity.id
_entity.type
_entity.pdbx_description
1 polymer ?
#
loop_
_entity_poly.entity_id
_entity_poly.type
_entity_poly.pdbx_seq_one_letter_code
_entity_poly.pdbx_strand_id
1 'polypeptide(L)' 'AHDFRVDLIVTPDEVVRASGSKRPPGIIWTDLAEEKIAAIPVLRALANERRC' A
#
# COMPACT_ATOMS: atom_id res chain seq x y z
N ALA A 1 12.90 -0.43 8.18
CA ALA A 1 12.44 -0.35 6.78
C ALA A 1 12.41 -1.77 6.26
N HIS A 2 11.24 -2.30 5.88
CA HIS A 2 11.10 -3.73 5.59
C HIS A 2 10.63 -4.06 4.16
N ASP A 3 9.89 -3.16 3.50
CA ASP A 3 9.41 -3.39 2.13
C ASP A 3 10.04 -2.40 1.13
N PHE A 4 10.46 -2.90 -0.02
CA PHE A 4 10.98 -2.11 -1.14
C PHE A 4 10.29 -2.49 -2.45
N ARG A 5 10.32 -1.57 -3.42
CA ARG A 5 9.73 -1.79 -4.74
C ARG A 5 10.63 -2.71 -5.56
N VAL A 6 10.03 -3.70 -6.20
CA VAL A 6 10.66 -4.48 -7.28
C VAL A 6 10.00 -4.13 -8.62
N ASP A 7 10.81 -4.02 -9.67
CA ASP A 7 10.40 -3.64 -11.03
C ASP A 7 10.87 -4.64 -12.09
N LEU A 8 11.41 -5.79 -11.65
CA LEU A 8 11.89 -6.86 -12.52
C LEU A 8 11.04 -8.11 -12.35
N ILE A 9 10.57 -8.63 -13.47
CA ILE A 9 9.99 -9.97 -13.58
C ILE A 9 11.05 -10.83 -14.25
N VAL A 10 11.56 -11.83 -13.54
CA VAL A 10 12.60 -12.73 -14.02
C VAL A 10 11.98 -14.10 -14.31
N THR A 11 12.07 -14.54 -15.56
CA THR A 11 11.72 -15.90 -16.00
C THR A 11 13.01 -16.61 -16.47
N PRO A 12 12.98 -17.94 -16.72
CA PRO A 12 14.15 -18.64 -17.24
C PRO A 12 14.65 -18.10 -18.59
N ASP A 13 13.73 -17.64 -19.42
CA ASP A 13 14.01 -17.27 -20.81
C ASP A 13 14.23 -15.75 -21.01
N GLU A 14 13.69 -14.91 -20.11
CA GLU A 14 13.81 -13.47 -20.23
C GLU A 14 13.71 -12.69 -18.92
N VAL A 15 14.12 -11.42 -18.99
CA VAL A 15 13.97 -10.44 -17.91
C VAL A 15 13.15 -9.26 -18.41
N VAL A 16 11.98 -9.05 -17.82
CA VAL A 16 11.06 -7.97 -18.18
C VAL A 16 11.13 -6.85 -17.16
N ARG A 17 11.36 -5.61 -17.63
CA ARG A 17 11.21 -4.40 -16.81
C ARG A 17 9.74 -4.00 -16.78
N ALA A 18 9.11 -4.10 -15.61
CA ALA A 18 7.76 -3.63 -15.40
C ALA A 18 7.73 -2.10 -15.38
N SER A 19 6.97 -1.48 -16.28
CA SER A 19 6.74 -0.04 -16.22
C SER A 19 6.03 0.28 -14.91
N GLY A 20 6.67 1.12 -14.11
CA GLY A 20 6.18 1.39 -12.78
C GLY A 20 4.85 2.12 -12.80
N SER A 21 3.76 1.46 -12.37
CA SER A 21 2.52 2.17 -12.05
C SER A 21 2.78 3.26 -10.99
N LYS A 22 2.02 4.37 -11.06
CA LYS A 22 2.10 5.42 -10.04
C LYS A 22 1.65 4.83 -8.71
N ARG A 23 2.51 4.91 -7.69
CA ARG A 23 2.12 4.52 -6.33
C ARG A 23 1.02 5.47 -5.87
N PRO A 24 -0.12 4.97 -5.36
CA PRO A 24 -1.10 5.82 -4.69
C PRO A 24 -0.41 6.63 -3.58
N PRO A 25 -0.80 7.90 -3.38
CA PRO A 25 -0.10 8.80 -2.47
C PRO A 25 -0.21 8.38 -0.99
N GLY A 26 -1.07 7.41 -0.67
CA GLY A 26 -1.25 6.91 0.68
C GLY A 26 -2.32 5.83 0.76
N ILE A 27 -3.01 5.79 1.89
CA ILE A 27 -4.09 4.83 2.17
C ILE A 27 -5.33 5.22 1.34
N ILE A 28 -5.96 4.24 0.68
CA ILE A 28 -7.25 4.41 -0.01
C ILE A 28 -8.36 4.19 1.02
N TRP A 29 -8.72 5.27 1.71
CA TRP A 29 -9.63 5.21 2.86
C TRP A 29 -11.06 4.82 2.50
N THR A 30 -11.50 5.07 1.27
CA THR A 30 -12.82 4.68 0.77
C THR A 30 -13.04 3.17 0.76
N ASP A 31 -11.96 2.39 0.73
CA ASP A 31 -12.01 0.94 0.59
C ASP A 31 -11.88 0.24 1.97
N LEU A 32 -11.72 1.00 3.05
CA LEU A 32 -11.55 0.50 4.41
C LEU A 32 -12.85 0.54 5.19
N ALA A 33 -13.38 -0.65 5.49
CA ALA A 33 -14.49 -0.80 6.43
C ALA A 33 -14.06 -0.39 7.85
N GLU A 34 -15.00 0.14 8.64
CA GLU A 34 -14.73 0.64 9.99
C GLU A 34 -14.16 -0.44 10.91
N GLU A 35 -14.61 -1.69 10.73
CA GLU A 35 -14.14 -2.84 11.50
C GLU A 35 -12.65 -3.09 11.27
N LYS A 36 -12.16 -2.93 10.03
CA LYS A 36 -10.73 -3.07 9.70
C LYS A 36 -9.91 -1.95 10.32
N ILE A 37 -10.43 -0.72 10.31
CA ILE A 37 -9.78 0.42 10.93
C ILE A 37 -9.69 0.21 12.46
N ALA A 38 -10.77 -0.25 13.08
CA ALA A 38 -10.83 -0.50 14.51
C ALA A 38 -9.88 -1.63 14.96
N ALA A 39 -9.75 -2.68 14.14
CA ALA A 39 -8.90 -3.84 14.43
C ALA A 39 -7.40 -3.54 14.33
N ILE A 40 -6.98 -2.56 13.52
CA ILE A 40 -5.57 -2.25 13.27
C ILE A 40 -5.17 -0.95 14.01
N PRO A 41 -4.34 -1.02 15.07
CA PRO A 41 -4.06 0.13 15.93
C PRO A 41 -3.52 1.36 15.20
N VAL A 42 -2.60 1.17 14.24
CA VAL A 42 -2.02 2.27 13.46
C VAL A 42 -3.04 2.93 12.53
N LEU A 43 -3.97 2.16 11.94
CA LEU A 43 -5.02 2.72 11.09
C LEU A 43 -6.00 3.53 11.92
N ARG A 44 -6.34 3.07 13.13
CA ARG A 44 -7.21 3.82 14.06
C ARG A 44 -6.60 5.17 14.46
N ALA A 45 -5.30 5.20 14.77
CA ALA A 45 -4.61 6.45 15.10
C ALA A 45 -4.64 7.44 13.92
N LEU A 46 -4.26 6.98 12.73
CA LEU A 46 -4.26 7.79 11.51
C LEU A 46 -5.67 8.27 11.12
N ALA A 47 -6.72 7.46 11.36
CA ALA A 47 -8.10 7.86 11.11
C ALA A 47 -8.58 8.98 12.04
N ASN A 48 -8.14 8.97 13.31
CA ASN A 48 -8.48 10.00 14.28
C ASN A 48 -7.81 11.34 13.92
N GLU A 49 -6.53 11.32 13.55
CA GLU A 49 -5.78 12.53 13.15
C GLU A 49 -6.40 13.24 11.94
N ARG A 50 -7.04 12.50 11.02
CA ARG A 50 -7.69 13.07 9.82
C ARG A 50 -9.06 13.68 10.08
N ARG A 51 -9.65 13.44 11.25
CA ARG A 51 -10.98 13.94 11.64
C ARG A 51 -10.89 15.21 12.49
N CYS A 52 -9.68 15.62 12.90
CA CYS A 52 -9.38 16.88 13.58
C CYS A 52 -9.03 17.98 12.59
#